data_AF-A0A7R8WZS4-F1
#
_entry.id   AF-A0A7R8WZS4-F1
#
_cell.length_a   1.000
_cell.length_b   1.000
_cell.length_c   1.000
_cell.angle_alpha   90.00
_cell.angle_beta   90.00
_cell.angle_gamma   90.00
#
_symmetry.space_group_name_H-M   'P 1'
#
loop_
_entity.id
_entity.type
_entity.pdbx_description
1 polymer ?
#
loop_
_entity_poly.entity_id
_entity_poly.type
_entity_poly.pdbx_seq_one_letter_code
_entity_poly.pdbx_strand_id
1 'polypeptide(L)'
;MADQRLVACCKGIDLHRLQGPSALIAAAKPQAIASVLSGPSFANDIARGLPTALTLACANAEVGTSLQKMLNGFPIRIYRSTDVTGVELGGALKNVIAIACGACIAAGMGQSARAALMTRGLAEMTRLAF
;
A
#
# COMPACT_ATOMS: atom_id res chain seq x y z
N MET A 1 -5.86 -19.16 -20.97
CA MET A 1 -5.43 -17.82 -20.52
C MET A 1 -4.77 -17.93 -19.15
N ALA A 2 -3.65 -18.65 -19.07
CA ALA A 2 -2.81 -18.65 -17.87
C ALA A 2 -1.91 -17.40 -17.89
N ASP A 3 -1.47 -16.92 -16.72
CA ASP A 3 -0.48 -15.85 -16.52
C ASP A 3 -0.96 -14.38 -16.55
N GLN A 4 -2.23 -14.10 -16.23
CA GLN A 4 -2.65 -12.71 -16.01
C GLN A 4 -1.97 -12.12 -14.77
N ARG A 5 -1.27 -10.99 -14.94
CA ARG A 5 -0.60 -10.26 -13.85
C ARG A 5 -1.49 -9.10 -13.45
N LEU A 6 -2.06 -9.15 -12.25
CA LEU A 6 -2.98 -8.13 -11.76
C LEU A 6 -2.34 -7.38 -10.60
N VAL A 7 -2.32 -6.04 -10.69
CA VAL A 7 -1.74 -5.16 -9.68
C VAL A 7 -2.87 -4.36 -9.03
N ALA A 8 -3.13 -4.61 -7.75
CA ALA A 8 -4.01 -3.80 -6.95
C ALA A 8 -3.33 -2.47 -6.58
N CYS A 9 -3.93 -1.36 -7.00
CA CYS A 9 -3.52 0.00 -6.60
C CYS A 9 -4.46 0.60 -5.54
N CYS A 10 -5.57 -0.07 -5.23
CA CYS A 10 -6.49 0.33 -4.17
C CYS A 10 -5.91 -0.02 -2.79
N LYS A 11 -6.38 0.69 -1.76
CA LYS A 11 -5.94 0.55 -0.37
C LYS A 11 -7.17 0.46 0.51
N GLY A 12 -7.28 -0.60 1.31
CA GLY A 12 -8.45 -0.84 2.15
C GLY A 12 -8.65 -2.32 2.45
N ILE A 13 -9.70 -2.61 3.20
CA ILE A 13 -10.14 -3.97 3.56
C ILE A 13 -11.61 -4.07 3.19
N ASP A 14 -11.99 -5.15 2.51
CA ASP A 14 -13.40 -5.45 2.27
C ASP A 14 -14.08 -5.83 3.58
N LEU A 15 -15.12 -5.09 3.96
CA LEU A 15 -15.77 -5.25 5.26
C LEU A 15 -16.67 -6.48 5.34
N HIS A 16 -17.08 -7.05 4.21
CA HIS A 16 -17.91 -8.25 4.19
C HIS A 16 -17.08 -9.52 4.37
N ARG A 17 -15.91 -9.58 3.71
CA ARG A 17 -15.01 -10.75 3.70
C ARG A 17 -13.83 -10.60 4.65
N LEU A 18 -13.59 -9.39 5.16
CA LEU A 18 -12.43 -9.04 5.98
C LEU A 18 -11.10 -9.38 5.27
N GLN A 19 -11.06 -9.13 3.96
CA GLN A 19 -9.96 -9.46 3.07
C GLN A 19 -9.44 -8.20 2.38
N GLY A 20 -8.13 -8.13 2.15
CA GLY A 20 -7.57 -7.09 1.32
C GLY A 20 -7.57 -7.44 -0.18
N PRO A 21 -7.20 -6.47 -1.04
CA PRO A 21 -7.29 -6.58 -2.50
C PRO A 21 -6.67 -7.83 -3.12
N SER A 22 -5.54 -8.31 -2.60
CA SER A 22 -4.83 -9.48 -3.14
C SER A 22 -5.68 -10.76 -3.05
N ALA A 23 -6.32 -10.99 -1.90
CA ALA A 23 -7.24 -12.11 -1.69
C ALA A 23 -8.51 -11.98 -2.54
N LEU A 24 -9.04 -10.76 -2.71
CA LEU A 24 -10.20 -10.51 -3.58
C LEU A 24 -9.87 -10.80 -5.05
N ILE A 25 -8.68 -10.41 -5.51
CA ILE A 25 -8.19 -10.75 -6.86
C ILE A 25 -8.09 -12.26 -7.02
N ALA A 26 -7.48 -12.96 -6.07
CA ALA A 26 -7.34 -14.42 -6.12
C ALA A 26 -8.71 -15.13 -6.15
N ALA A 27 -9.68 -14.63 -5.38
CA ALA A 27 -11.04 -15.17 -5.38
C ALA A 27 -11.78 -14.93 -6.72
N ALA A 28 -11.61 -13.75 -7.33
CA ALA A 28 -12.29 -13.40 -8.58
C ALA A 28 -11.60 -13.98 -9.83
N LYS A 29 -10.26 -14.16 -9.77
CA LYS A 29 -9.41 -14.67 -10.86
C LYS A 29 -8.35 -15.63 -10.29
N PRO A 30 -8.70 -16.91 -10.03
CA PRO A 30 -7.79 -17.87 -9.39
C PRO A 30 -6.49 -18.16 -10.14
N GLN A 31 -6.48 -17.92 -11.46
CA GLN A 31 -5.30 -18.11 -12.31
C GLN A 31 -4.42 -16.85 -12.43
N ALA A 32 -4.84 -15.74 -11.85
CA ALA A 32 -4.09 -14.49 -11.90
C ALA A 32 -3.04 -14.42 -10.77
N ILE A 33 -1.89 -13.83 -11.08
CA ILE A 33 -0.85 -13.54 -10.10
C ILE A 33 -1.14 -12.15 -9.54
N ALA A 34 -1.68 -12.11 -8.32
CA ALA A 34 -2.00 -10.88 -7.62
C ALA A 34 -0.73 -10.20 -7.08
N SER A 35 -0.67 -8.89 -7.24
CA SER A 35 0.36 -8.02 -6.68
C SER A 35 -0.29 -6.77 -6.10
N VAL A 36 0.37 -6.09 -5.17
CA VAL A 36 -0.12 -4.86 -4.53
C VAL A 36 0.90 -3.75 -4.76
N LEU A 37 0.45 -2.57 -5.17
CA LEU A 37 1.28 -1.38 -5.31
C LEU A 37 0.84 -0.34 -4.28
N SER A 38 1.72 -0.03 -3.33
CA SER A 38 1.44 0.89 -2.24
C SER A 38 2.64 1.77 -1.90
N GLY A 39 2.44 2.82 -1.11
CA GLY A 39 3.47 3.80 -0.77
C GLY A 39 2.95 5.24 -0.73
N PRO A 40 3.83 6.21 -0.42
CA PRO A 40 3.55 7.64 -0.49
C PRO A 40 3.43 8.08 -1.95
N SER A 41 2.20 8.26 -2.42
CA SER A 41 1.91 8.39 -3.85
C SER A 41 0.72 9.30 -4.11
N PHE A 42 0.86 10.58 -3.78
CA PHE A 42 -0.18 11.55 -4.12
C PHE A 42 -0.31 11.64 -5.64
N ALA A 43 -1.52 11.44 -6.15
CA ALA A 43 -1.78 11.40 -7.58
C ALA A 43 -1.33 12.70 -8.29
N ASN A 44 -1.52 13.84 -7.62
CA ASN A 44 -1.09 15.14 -8.14
C ASN A 44 0.44 15.27 -8.27
N ASP A 45 1.21 14.67 -7.35
CA ASP A 45 2.68 14.72 -7.40
C ASP A 45 3.21 13.86 -8.55
N ILE A 46 2.63 12.67 -8.73
CA ILE A 46 2.93 11.80 -9.88
C ILE A 46 2.58 12.50 -11.20
N ALA A 47 1.40 13.10 -11.30
CA ALA A 47 0.95 13.81 -12.50
C ALA A 47 1.85 15.00 -12.87
N ARG A 48 2.49 15.62 -11.87
CA ARG A 48 3.44 16.72 -12.04
C ARG A 48 4.87 16.28 -12.31
N GLY A 49 5.15 14.98 -12.41
CA GLY A 49 6.51 14.49 -12.63
C GLY A 49 7.40 14.57 -11.39
N LEU A 50 6.84 14.66 -10.17
CA LEU A 50 7.62 14.78 -8.94
C LEU A 50 8.08 13.39 -8.43
N PRO A 51 9.31 13.29 -7.89
CA PRO A 51 9.87 12.03 -7.41
C PRO A 51 8.92 11.30 -6.46
N THR A 52 8.55 10.06 -6.81
CA THR A 52 7.60 9.25 -6.05
C THR A 52 8.16 7.85 -5.82
N ALA A 53 8.22 7.43 -4.55
CA ALA A 53 8.66 6.10 -4.16
C ALA A 53 7.46 5.20 -3.84
N LEU A 54 7.41 4.02 -4.45
CA LEU A 54 6.36 3.04 -4.27
C LEU A 54 6.94 1.65 -4.00
N THR A 55 6.23 0.84 -3.25
CA THR A 55 6.51 -0.58 -3.03
C THR A 55 5.54 -1.43 -3.83
N LEU A 56 6.08 -2.28 -4.70
CA LEU A 56 5.36 -3.35 -5.37
C LEU A 56 5.58 -4.65 -4.58
N ALA A 57 4.52 -5.18 -3.98
CA ALA A 57 4.52 -6.45 -3.31
C ALA A 57 3.96 -7.54 -4.22
N CYS A 58 4.70 -8.63 -4.39
CA CYS A 58 4.28 -9.79 -5.16
C CYS A 58 4.92 -11.05 -4.55
N ALA A 59 4.11 -12.07 -4.25
CA ALA A 59 4.61 -13.32 -3.71
C ALA A 59 5.51 -14.06 -4.72
N ASN A 60 5.25 -13.91 -6.02
CA ASN A 60 6.11 -14.44 -7.09
C ASN A 60 7.23 -13.43 -7.41
N ALA A 61 8.45 -13.75 -7.01
CA ALA A 61 9.61 -12.86 -7.16
C ALA A 61 9.97 -12.56 -8.63
N GLU A 62 9.78 -13.51 -9.55
CA GLU A 62 10.04 -13.33 -10.98
C GLU A 62 9.05 -12.36 -11.61
N VAL A 63 7.76 -12.54 -11.32
CA VAL A 63 6.69 -11.63 -11.74
C VAL A 63 6.90 -10.24 -11.13
N GLY A 64 7.22 -10.16 -9.84
CA GLY A 64 7.56 -8.90 -9.18
C GLY A 64 8.75 -8.18 -9.85
N THR A 65 9.77 -8.92 -10.28
CA THR A 65 10.92 -8.36 -11.04
C THR A 65 10.49 -7.85 -12.41
N SER A 66 9.69 -8.62 -13.14
CA SER A 66 9.18 -8.20 -14.45
C SER A 66 8.29 -6.96 -14.35
N LEU A 67 7.36 -6.93 -13.39
CA LEU A 67 6.49 -5.78 -13.12
C LEU A 67 7.29 -4.55 -12.69
N GLN A 68 8.30 -4.70 -11.82
CA GLN A 68 9.17 -3.58 -11.43
C GLN A 68 9.86 -2.98 -12.66
N LYS A 69 10.39 -3.80 -13.57
CA LYS A 69 11.03 -3.30 -14.80
C LYS A 69 10.06 -2.52 -15.70
N MET A 70 8.80 -2.97 -15.79
CA MET A 70 7.78 -2.30 -16.60
C MET A 70 7.27 -1.00 -15.96
N LEU A 71 7.21 -0.92 -14.63
CA LEU A 71 6.64 0.21 -13.89
C LEU A 71 7.70 1.24 -13.46
N ASN A 72 8.98 0.88 -13.44
CA ASN A 72 10.06 1.82 -13.15
C ASN A 72 10.24 2.81 -14.29
N GLY A 73 10.31 4.09 -13.96
CA GLY A 73 10.61 5.17 -14.89
C GLY A 73 10.50 6.50 -14.17
N PHE A 74 11.31 7.51 -14.52
CA PHE A 74 11.20 8.83 -13.90
C PHE A 74 9.76 9.37 -14.13
N PRO A 75 9.01 9.74 -13.08
CA PRO A 75 9.46 10.10 -11.72
C PRO A 75 9.27 9.01 -10.64
N ILE A 76 8.81 7.81 -11.02
CA ILE A 76 8.44 6.72 -10.13
C ILE A 76 9.62 5.77 -9.90
N ARG A 77 9.95 5.54 -8.63
CA ARG A 77 10.88 4.50 -8.19
C ARG A 77 10.12 3.40 -7.46
N ILE A 78 10.16 2.19 -8.03
CA ILE A 78 9.56 0.98 -7.45
C ILE A 78 10.60 0.22 -6.62
N TYR A 79 10.25 -0.08 -5.37
CA TYR A 79 10.90 -1.04 -4.49
C TYR A 79 10.08 -2.34 -4.48
N ARG A 80 10.72 -3.50 -4.33
CA ARG A 80 10.04 -4.80 -4.33
C ARG A 80 9.93 -5.36 -2.92
N SER A 81 8.82 -6.05 -2.64
CA SER A 81 8.64 -6.87 -1.45
C SER A 81 7.97 -8.19 -1.84
N THR A 82 8.25 -9.26 -1.10
CA THR A 82 7.46 -10.51 -1.15
C THR A 82 6.38 -10.55 -0.07
N ASP A 83 6.43 -9.62 0.89
CA ASP A 83 5.43 -9.45 1.93
C ASP A 83 4.21 -8.68 1.38
N VAL A 84 3.30 -9.42 0.74
CA VAL A 84 2.05 -8.88 0.18
C VAL A 84 1.14 -8.37 1.29
N THR A 85 0.96 -9.16 2.34
CA THR A 85 0.07 -8.86 3.46
C THR A 85 0.50 -7.58 4.18
N GLY A 86 1.77 -7.43 4.55
CA GLY A 86 2.25 -6.25 5.25
C GLY A 86 2.13 -4.96 4.43
N VAL A 87 2.41 -5.01 3.13
CA VAL A 87 2.26 -3.85 2.23
C VAL A 87 0.80 -3.45 2.04
N GLU A 88 -0.08 -4.44 1.93
CA GLU A 88 -1.53 -4.24 1.81
C GLU A 88 -2.13 -3.64 3.07
N LEU A 89 -1.87 -4.25 4.23
CA LEU A 89 -2.33 -3.78 5.54
C LEU A 89 -1.76 -2.40 5.86
N GLY A 90 -0.46 -2.19 5.62
CA GLY A 90 0.16 -0.87 5.79
C GLY A 90 -0.51 0.20 4.92
N GLY A 91 -0.88 -0.15 3.69
CA GLY A 91 -1.64 0.72 2.78
C GLY A 91 -3.04 1.06 3.28
N ALA A 92 -3.74 0.10 3.87
CA ALA A 92 -5.09 0.28 4.41
C ALA A 92 -5.08 1.08 5.73
N LEU A 93 -4.30 0.63 6.70
CA LEU A 93 -4.32 1.14 8.08
C LEU A 93 -3.76 2.56 8.20
N LYS A 94 -2.83 2.98 7.32
CA LYS A 94 -2.30 4.36 7.34
C LYS A 94 -3.41 5.42 7.24
N ASN A 95 -4.52 5.10 6.57
CA ASN A 95 -5.62 6.05 6.37
C ASN A 95 -6.37 6.30 7.69
N VAL A 96 -6.48 5.28 8.54
CA VAL A 96 -7.05 5.42 9.89
C VAL A 96 -6.16 6.34 10.75
N ILE A 97 -4.84 6.11 10.71
CA ILE A 97 -3.87 6.97 11.42
C ILE A 97 -3.89 8.40 10.87
N ALA A 98 -4.05 8.58 9.56
CA ALA A 98 -4.16 9.89 8.94
C ALA A 98 -5.39 10.67 9.40
N ILE A 99 -6.54 10.01 9.58
CA ILE A 99 -7.76 10.62 10.14
C ILE A 99 -7.50 11.08 11.59
N ALA A 100 -6.90 10.23 12.42
CA ALA A 100 -6.55 10.60 13.79
C ALA A 100 -5.59 11.80 13.85
N CYS A 101 -4.59 11.83 12.95
CA CYS A 101 -3.69 12.98 12.82
C CYS A 101 -4.45 14.25 12.39
N GLY A 102 -5.44 14.14 11.51
CA GLY A 102 -6.30 15.25 11.10
C GLY A 102 -7.12 15.81 12.27
N ALA A 103 -7.72 14.93 13.09
CA ALA A 103 -8.43 15.34 14.31
C ALA A 103 -7.51 16.04 15.32
N CYS A 104 -6.29 15.54 15.51
CA CYS A 104 -5.27 16.16 16.35
C CYS A 104 -4.90 17.58 15.88
N ILE A 105 -4.82 17.80 14.56
CA ILE A 105 -4.58 19.12 13.97
C ILE A 105 -5.77 20.04 14.24
N ALA A 106 -6.99 19.57 13.99
CA ALA A 106 -8.22 20.35 14.19
C ALA A 106 -8.41 20.77 15.65
N ALA A 107 -7.99 19.94 16.60
CA ALA A 107 -8.05 20.22 18.03
C ALA A 107 -6.91 21.13 18.55
N GLY A 108 -5.98 21.57 17.69
CA GLY A 108 -4.88 22.48 18.09
C GLY A 108 -3.83 21.85 19.02
N MET A 109 -3.70 20.52 19.04
CA MET A 109 -2.85 19.80 20.01
C MET A 109 -1.33 19.90 19.76
N GLY A 110 -0.91 20.57 18.68
CA GLY A 110 0.49 20.79 18.35
C GLY A 110 1.21 19.60 17.70
N GLN A 111 2.49 19.81 17.36
CA GLN A 111 3.28 18.87 16.55
C GLN A 111 3.69 17.61 17.32
N SER A 112 3.96 17.72 18.62
CA SER A 112 4.36 16.59 19.46
C SER A 112 3.25 15.53 19.57
N ALA A 113 2.00 15.96 19.74
CA ALA A 113 0.85 15.05 19.76
C ALA A 113 0.66 14.34 18.41
N ARG A 114 0.78 15.07 17.30
CA ARG A 114 0.71 14.48 15.95
C ARG A 114 1.83 13.48 15.70
N ALA A 115 3.06 13.80 16.09
CA ALA A 115 4.19 12.89 15.98
C ALA A 115 3.99 11.63 16.84
N ALA A 116 3.48 11.78 18.07
CA ALA A 116 3.16 10.65 18.93
C ALA A 116 2.11 9.73 18.29
N LEU A 117 1.05 10.28 17.69
CA LEU A 117 0.04 9.51 16.95
C LEU A 117 0.64 8.75 15.77
N MET A 118 1.53 9.37 14.99
CA MET A 118 2.19 8.70 13.87
C MET A 118 3.07 7.53 14.35
N THR A 119 3.90 7.73 15.37
CA THR A 119 4.81 6.70 15.89
C THR A 119 4.05 5.55 16.56
N ARG A 120 3.04 5.87 17.38
CA ARG A 120 2.19 4.86 18.04
C ARG A 120 1.32 4.11 17.04
N GLY A 121 0.75 4.83 16.08
CA GLY A 121 -0.03 4.25 14.98
C GLY A 121 0.79 3.28 14.15
N LEU A 122 2.04 3.62 13.81
CA LEU A 122 2.94 2.69 13.13
C LEU A 122 3.18 1.42 13.95
N ALA A 123 3.42 1.54 15.26
CA ALA A 123 3.61 0.39 16.14
C ALA A 123 2.36 -0.52 16.20
N GLU A 124 1.16 0.06 16.18
CA GLU A 124 -0.10 -0.69 16.09
C GLU A 124 -0.27 -1.39 14.75
N MET A 125 0.00 -0.68 13.65
CA MET A 125 -0.04 -1.25 12.30
C MET A 125 0.88 -2.47 12.17
N THR A 126 2.10 -2.39 12.72
CA THR A 126 3.04 -3.52 12.72
C THR A 126 2.49 -4.70 13.52
N ARG A 127 1.90 -4.49 14.71
CA ARG A 127 1.31 -5.57 15.52
C ARG A 127 0.08 -6.25 14.90
N LEU A 128 -0.57 -5.60 13.92
CA LEU A 128 -1.70 -6.20 13.19
C LEU A 128 -1.24 -6.98 11.95
N ALA A 129 -0.04 -6.71 11.45
CA ALA A 129 0.52 -7.36 10.27
C ALA A 129 1.32 -8.63 10.60
N PHE A 130 1.60 -8.91 11.88
CA PHE A 130 2.35 -10.04 12.41
C PHE A 130 1.66 -10.62 13.65
#